data_AF-A0A8I0FDG6-F1
#
_entry.id   AF-A0A8I0FDG6-F1
#
_cell.length_a   1.000
_cell.length_b   1.000
_cell.length_c   1.000
_cell.angle_alpha   90.00
_cell.angle_beta   90.00
_cell.angle_gamma   90.00
#
_symmetry.space_group_name_H-M   'P 1'
#
loop_
_entity.id
_entity.type
_entity.pdbx_description
1 polymer ?
#
loop_
_entity_poly.entity_id
_entity_poly.type
_entity_poly.pdbx_seq_one_letter_code
_entity_poly.pdbx_strand_id
1 'polypeptide(L)'
;DASTLLRLPDGAQGVRLKLDDIFAAPQVADDIVKNLPSNFYATNWTYTHGNLFNAIQMEKTLVGLLLVLIIVVAAFNIVSSLVMVVTDKKSDIAILRTLGASPSMITKIFMVQGTVIGVIGTVAGTVLGVILALTISDIISWFNNVLGLNLFDAYFVHYLP
;
A
#
# COMPACT_ATOMS: atom_id res chain seq x y z
N ASP A 1 -15.55 -36.54 16.84
CA ASP A 1 -15.94 -35.93 18.13
C ASP A 1 -14.78 -35.82 19.10
N ALA A 2 -14.02 -34.72 19.01
CA ALA A 2 -12.94 -34.42 19.94
C ALA A 2 -13.46 -34.02 21.34
N SER A 3 -14.69 -33.51 21.44
CA SER A 3 -15.37 -33.14 22.69
C SER A 3 -15.68 -34.35 23.57
N THR A 4 -16.15 -35.44 22.97
CA THR A 4 -16.46 -36.70 23.68
C THR A 4 -15.20 -37.43 24.13
N LEU A 5 -14.10 -37.32 23.38
CA LEU A 5 -12.79 -37.88 23.77
C LEU A 5 -12.13 -37.12 24.93
N LEU A 6 -12.38 -35.81 25.07
CA LEU A 6 -11.77 -34.97 26.09
C LEU A 6 -12.62 -34.81 27.37
N ARG A 7 -13.82 -35.41 27.45
CA ARG A 7 -14.72 -35.34 28.62
C ARG A 7 -14.97 -33.92 29.12
N LEU A 8 -15.23 -32.99 28.20
CA LEU A 8 -15.44 -31.59 28.55
C LEU A 8 -16.93 -31.31 28.86
N PRO A 9 -17.25 -30.46 29.85
CA PRO A 9 -18.64 -30.15 30.23
C PRO A 9 -19.39 -29.44 29.10
N ASP A 10 -20.72 -29.58 29.07
CA ASP A 10 -21.59 -28.96 28.07
C ASP A 10 -21.49 -27.42 28.13
N GLY A 11 -20.91 -26.82 27.08
CA GLY A 11 -20.72 -25.38 26.94
C GLY A 11 -19.67 -25.00 25.88
N ALA A 12 -19.77 -23.80 25.31
CA ALA A 12 -18.77 -23.30 24.36
C ALA A 12 -17.45 -23.00 25.07
N GLN A 13 -16.37 -23.70 24.69
CA GLN A 13 -15.05 -23.58 25.33
C GLN A 13 -14.25 -22.35 24.89
N GLY A 14 -14.71 -21.65 23.85
CA GLY A 14 -14.05 -20.46 23.36
C GLY A 14 -14.83 -19.80 22.24
N VAL A 15 -14.54 -18.53 22.02
CA VAL A 15 -15.08 -17.73 20.91
C VAL A 15 -13.93 -17.41 19.98
N ARG A 16 -14.06 -17.76 18.69
CA ARG A 16 -13.08 -17.39 17.67
C ARG A 16 -13.52 -16.11 16.98
N LEU A 17 -12.68 -15.08 17.08
CA LEU A 17 -12.90 -13.81 16.41
C LEU A 17 -12.06 -13.79 15.12
N LYS A 18 -12.69 -13.41 14.02
CA LYS A 18 -12.01 -13.10 12.76
C LYS A 18 -11.98 -11.58 12.63
N LEU A 19 -10.79 -11.02 12.45
CA LEU A 19 -10.58 -9.59 12.24
C LEU A 19 -10.34 -9.34 10.76
N ASP A 20 -10.78 -8.18 10.27
CA ASP A 20 -10.47 -7.71 8.92
C ASP A 20 -8.99 -7.32 8.80
N ASP A 21 -8.47 -6.64 9.83
CA ASP A 21 -7.04 -6.39 9.99
C ASP A 21 -6.39 -7.45 10.88
N ILE A 22 -5.61 -8.34 10.26
CA ILE A 22 -4.86 -9.37 10.97
C ILE A 22 -3.79 -8.79 11.92
N PHE A 23 -3.33 -7.56 11.68
CA PHE A 23 -2.32 -6.86 12.49
C PHE A 23 -2.92 -6.19 13.74
N ALA A 24 -4.23 -6.01 13.79
CA ALA A 24 -4.94 -5.55 14.98
C ALA A 24 -5.14 -6.67 16.03
N ALA A 25 -4.86 -7.92 15.67
CA ALA A 25 -5.09 -9.08 16.54
C ALA A 25 -4.44 -9.02 17.93
N PRO A 26 -3.22 -8.50 18.11
CA PRO A 26 -2.64 -8.29 19.44
C PRO A 26 -3.44 -7.29 20.29
N GLN A 27 -3.71 -6.11 19.73
CA GLN A 27 -4.42 -5.04 20.45
C GLN A 27 -5.84 -5.45 20.81
N VAL A 28 -6.58 -6.01 19.85
CA VAL A 28 -7.97 -6.45 20.06
C VAL A 28 -8.03 -7.59 21.08
N ALA A 29 -7.08 -8.54 21.06
CA ALA A 29 -7.02 -9.61 22.05
C ALA A 29 -6.80 -9.04 23.46
N ASP A 30 -5.85 -8.12 23.62
CA ASP A 30 -5.55 -7.49 24.91
C ASP A 30 -6.74 -6.66 25.42
N ASP A 31 -7.39 -5.90 24.56
CA ASP A 31 -8.53 -5.05 24.94
C ASP A 31 -9.78 -5.86 25.31
N ILE A 32 -10.00 -7.00 24.67
CA ILE A 32 -11.10 -7.90 25.02
C ILE A 32 -10.85 -8.56 26.38
N VAL A 33 -9.63 -9.05 26.64
CA VAL A 33 -9.29 -9.69 27.92
C VAL A 33 -9.36 -8.70 29.08
N LYS A 34 -8.96 -7.44 28.89
CA LYS A 34 -9.07 -6.39 29.92
C LYS A 34 -10.52 -6.16 30.39
N ASN A 35 -11.50 -6.39 29.52
CA ASN A 35 -12.92 -6.17 29.80
C ASN A 35 -13.64 -7.46 30.26
N LEU A 36 -12.94 -8.60 30.28
CA LEU A 36 -13.48 -9.88 30.71
C LEU A 36 -13.03 -10.22 32.14
N PRO A 37 -13.78 -11.07 32.86
CA PRO A 37 -13.33 -11.57 34.15
C PRO A 37 -12.05 -12.41 34.02
N SER A 38 -11.26 -12.48 35.10
CA SER A 38 -9.89 -13.02 35.13
C SER A 38 -9.75 -14.52 34.78
N ASN A 39 -10.86 -15.22 34.55
CA ASN A 39 -10.90 -16.60 34.11
C ASN A 39 -10.84 -16.75 32.56
N PHE A 40 -10.85 -15.65 31.82
CA PHE A 40 -10.71 -15.65 30.37
C PHE A 40 -9.30 -15.25 29.95
N TYR A 41 -8.76 -15.97 28.96
CA TYR A 41 -7.50 -15.65 28.31
C TYR A 41 -7.74 -15.54 26.80
N ALA A 42 -7.07 -14.61 26.13
CA ALA A 42 -7.05 -14.54 24.68
C ALA A 42 -5.73 -15.06 24.14
N THR A 43 -5.82 -15.88 23.11
CA THR A 43 -4.68 -16.31 22.30
C THR A 43 -4.84 -15.74 20.91
N ASN A 44 -3.81 -15.08 20.40
CA ASN A 44 -3.78 -14.59 19.02
C ASN A 44 -2.68 -15.32 18.23
N TRP A 45 -2.80 -15.27 16.91
CA TRP A 45 -1.88 -15.96 15.99
C TRP A 45 -0.45 -15.42 16.07
N THR A 46 -0.26 -14.18 16.52
CA THR A 46 1.04 -13.55 16.80
C THR A 46 1.84 -14.27 17.88
N TYR A 47 1.19 -14.80 18.93
CA TYR A 47 1.88 -15.58 19.96
C TYR A 47 2.32 -16.95 19.43
N THR A 48 1.54 -17.55 18.53
CA THR A 48 1.81 -18.89 18.00
C THR A 48 2.78 -18.86 16.80
N HIS A 49 2.77 -17.77 16.02
CA HIS A 49 3.52 -17.61 14.77
C HIS A 49 4.19 -16.22 14.65
N GLY A 50 4.81 -15.74 15.73
CA GLY A 50 5.40 -14.38 15.80
C GLY A 50 6.45 -14.08 14.73
N ASN A 51 7.24 -15.08 14.32
CA ASN A 51 8.24 -14.89 13.25
C ASN A 51 7.57 -14.60 11.90
N LEU A 52 6.47 -15.27 11.58
CA LEU A 52 5.70 -15.04 10.36
C LEU A 52 5.00 -13.67 10.41
N PHE A 53 4.41 -13.31 11.55
CA PHE A 53 3.82 -11.99 11.74
C PHE A 53 4.83 -10.87 11.48
N ASN A 54 6.00 -10.95 12.12
CA ASN A 54 7.06 -9.97 11.97
C ASN A 54 7.59 -9.92 10.54
N ALA A 55 7.73 -11.08 9.87
CA ALA A 55 8.15 -11.13 8.48
C ALA A 55 7.16 -10.42 7.54
N ILE A 56 5.86 -10.71 7.65
CA ILE A 56 4.84 -10.07 6.80
C ILE A 56 4.73 -8.57 7.12
N GLN A 57 4.80 -8.18 8.40
CA GLN A 57 4.78 -6.77 8.79
C GLN A 57 5.99 -6.02 8.22
N MET A 58 7.18 -6.62 8.28
CA MET A 58 8.40 -6.06 7.72
C MET A 58 8.31 -5.93 6.20
N GLU A 59 7.81 -6.95 5.51
CA GLU A 59 7.57 -6.92 4.07
C GLU A 59 6.62 -5.78 3.67
N LYS A 60 5.46 -5.67 4.33
CA LYS A 60 4.52 -4.56 4.10
C LYS A 60 5.15 -3.19 4.34
N THR A 61 5.96 -3.07 5.38
CA THR A 61 6.66 -1.82 5.72
C THR A 61 7.67 -1.45 4.64
N LEU A 62 8.43 -2.42 4.12
CA LEU A 62 9.38 -2.20 3.03
C LEU A 62 8.68 -1.76 1.74
N VAL A 63 7.59 -2.42 1.34
CA VAL A 63 6.78 -2.01 0.18
C VAL A 63 6.24 -0.59 0.37
N GLY A 64 5.71 -0.27 1.56
CA GLY A 64 5.24 1.07 1.89
C GLY A 64 6.35 2.14 1.79
N LEU A 65 7.54 1.84 2.31
CA LEU A 65 8.70 2.73 2.23
C LEU A 65 9.12 2.98 0.78
N LEU A 66 9.17 1.94 -0.06
CA LEU A 66 9.48 2.06 -1.48
C LEU A 66 8.46 2.94 -2.21
N LEU A 67 7.16 2.76 -1.94
CA LEU A 67 6.10 3.57 -2.53
C LEU A 67 6.27 5.05 -2.17
N VAL A 68 6.51 5.37 -0.89
CA VAL A 68 6.75 6.75 -0.45
C VAL A 68 7.99 7.33 -1.13
N LEU A 69 9.07 6.56 -1.25
CA LEU A 69 10.29 7.02 -1.91
C LEU A 69 10.04 7.36 -3.38
N ILE A 70 9.33 6.50 -4.12
CA ILE A 70 8.96 6.76 -5.52
C ILE A 70 8.14 8.03 -5.64
N ILE A 71 7.16 8.24 -4.75
CA ILE A 71 6.33 9.45 -4.72
C ILE A 71 7.20 10.70 -4.48
N VAL A 72 8.12 10.64 -3.52
CA VAL A 72 9.03 11.75 -3.21
C VAL A 72 9.92 12.09 -4.39
N VAL A 73 10.54 11.08 -5.03
CA VAL A 73 11.38 11.28 -6.23
C VAL A 73 10.58 11.89 -7.38
N ALA A 74 9.34 11.41 -7.61
CA ALA A 74 8.46 11.96 -8.63
C ALA A 74 8.08 13.43 -8.34
N ALA A 75 7.76 13.76 -7.08
CA ALA A 75 7.44 15.11 -6.68
C ALA A 75 8.64 16.06 -6.90
N PHE A 76 9.85 15.64 -6.54
CA PHE A 76 11.07 16.42 -6.82
C PHE A 76 11.27 16.64 -8.31
N ASN A 77 11.04 15.62 -9.14
CA ASN A 77 11.16 15.74 -10.59
C ASN A 77 10.21 16.80 -11.16
N ILE A 78 8.94 16.80 -10.73
CA ILE A 78 7.96 17.83 -11.12
C ILE A 78 8.43 19.22 -10.71
N VAL A 79 8.93 19.39 -9.49
CA VAL A 79 9.45 20.69 -9.01
C VAL A 79 10.62 21.14 -9.87
N SER A 80 11.58 20.25 -10.17
CA SER A 80 12.71 20.56 -11.03
C SER A 80 12.28 20.99 -12.44
N SER A 81 11.32 20.28 -13.04
CA SER A 81 10.77 20.63 -14.35
C SER A 81 10.03 21.97 -14.33
N LEU A 82 9.23 22.26 -13.30
CA LEU A 82 8.55 23.54 -13.16
C LEU A 82 9.56 24.69 -13.02
N VAL A 83 10.62 24.51 -12.22
CA VAL A 83 11.69 25.49 -12.09
C VAL A 83 12.37 25.74 -13.43
N MET A 84 12.64 24.70 -14.21
CA MET A 84 13.21 24.82 -15.56
C MET A 84 12.31 25.66 -16.48
N VAL A 85 11.00 25.37 -16.50
CA VAL A 85 10.03 26.14 -17.29
C VAL A 85 9.98 27.61 -16.84
N VAL A 86 10.04 27.88 -15.54
CA VAL A 86 10.10 29.24 -15.00
C VAL A 86 11.35 29.95 -15.50
N THR A 87 12.50 29.28 -15.46
CA THR A 87 13.78 29.88 -15.88
C THR A 87 13.80 30.20 -17.36
N ASP A 88 13.23 29.34 -18.21
CA ASP A 88 13.14 29.53 -19.66
C ASP A 88 12.21 30.69 -20.03
N LYS A 89 11.17 30.93 -19.20
CA LYS A 89 10.17 31.99 -19.40
C LYS A 89 10.44 33.28 -18.65
N LYS A 90 11.65 33.46 -18.07
CA LYS A 90 12.00 34.66 -17.30
C LYS A 90 11.81 35.98 -18.04
N SER A 91 12.14 36.03 -19.34
CA SER A 91 11.98 37.24 -20.16
C SER A 91 10.50 37.63 -20.33
N ASP A 92 9.66 36.64 -20.66
CA ASP A 92 8.21 36.83 -20.82
C ASP A 92 7.57 37.31 -19.50
N ILE A 93 8.02 36.75 -18.36
CA ILE A 93 7.59 37.16 -17.02
C ILE A 93 8.01 38.60 -16.72
N ALA A 94 9.21 39.02 -17.13
CA ALA A 94 9.67 40.39 -16.93
C ALA A 94 8.79 41.40 -17.67
N ILE A 95 8.36 41.09 -18.91
CA ILE A 95 7.42 41.91 -19.68
C ILE A 95 6.05 41.95 -18.98
N LEU A 96 5.52 40.83 -18.50
CA LEU A 96 4.26 40.83 -17.76
C LEU A 96 4.35 41.68 -16.48
N ARG A 97 5.49 41.68 -15.79
CA ARG A 97 5.71 42.51 -14.61
C ARG A 97 5.76 44.00 -14.94
N THR A 98 6.31 44.41 -16.09
CA THR A 98 6.26 45.82 -16.50
C THR A 98 4.85 46.26 -16.89
N LEU A 99 4.01 45.33 -17.36
CA LEU A 99 2.59 45.53 -17.60
C LEU A 99 1.73 45.51 -16.31
N GLY A 100 2.33 45.34 -15.13
CA GLY A 100 1.65 45.41 -13.84
C GLY A 100 1.29 44.07 -13.21
N ALA A 101 1.75 42.94 -13.75
CA ALA A 101 1.52 41.64 -13.13
C ALA A 101 2.24 41.52 -11.78
N SER A 102 1.50 41.12 -10.73
CA SER A 102 2.05 40.91 -9.41
C SER A 102 2.86 39.60 -9.32
N PRO A 103 3.87 39.49 -8.44
CA PRO A 103 4.59 38.24 -8.19
C PRO A 103 3.65 37.09 -7.77
N SER A 104 2.58 37.41 -7.05
CA SER A 104 1.57 36.43 -6.62
C SER A 104 0.78 35.83 -7.79
N MET A 105 0.54 36.60 -8.86
CA MET A 105 -0.10 36.09 -10.07
C MET A 105 0.79 35.06 -10.77
N ILE A 106 2.09 35.35 -10.85
CA ILE A 106 3.08 34.45 -11.45
C ILE A 106 3.16 33.12 -10.68
N THR A 107 3.26 33.16 -9.34
CA THR A 107 3.27 31.94 -8.53
C THR A 107 1.99 31.12 -8.69
N LYS A 108 0.82 31.76 -8.81
CA LYS A 108 -0.46 31.06 -9.04
C LYS A 108 -0.50 30.32 -10.38
N ILE A 109 0.03 30.91 -11.45
CA ILE A 109 0.09 30.25 -12.77
C ILE A 109 0.86 28.94 -12.67
N PHE A 110 2.01 28.96 -12.00
CA PHE A 110 2.84 27.76 -11.83
C PHE A 110 2.22 26.74 -10.88
N MET A 111 1.53 27.17 -9.82
CA MET A 111 0.74 26.25 -8.97
C MET A 111 -0.32 25.52 -9.81
N VAL A 112 -1.09 26.24 -10.63
CA VAL A 112 -2.11 25.64 -11.51
C VAL A 112 -1.46 24.67 -12.50
N GLN A 113 -0.33 25.03 -13.10
CA GLN A 113 0.39 24.15 -14.01
C GLN A 113 0.83 22.85 -13.32
N GLY A 114 1.40 22.95 -12.12
CA GLY A 114 1.78 21.78 -11.32
C GLY A 114 0.58 20.90 -10.97
N THR A 115 -0.54 21.50 -10.56
CA THR A 115 -1.79 20.77 -10.29
C THR A 115 -2.33 20.07 -11.54
N VAL A 116 -2.31 20.73 -12.71
CA VAL A 116 -2.76 20.12 -13.97
C VAL A 116 -1.91 18.93 -14.36
N ILE A 117 -0.58 19.06 -14.29
CA ILE A 117 0.36 17.94 -14.53
C ILE A 117 0.08 16.80 -13.55
N GLY A 118 -0.10 17.12 -12.27
CA GLY A 118 -0.44 16.14 -11.23
C GLY A 118 -1.73 15.39 -11.52
N VAL A 119 -2.83 16.10 -11.83
CA VAL A 119 -4.14 15.50 -12.12
C VAL A 119 -4.08 14.61 -13.36
N ILE A 120 -3.49 15.10 -14.46
CA ILE A 120 -3.34 14.30 -15.68
C ILE A 120 -2.47 13.08 -15.40
N GLY A 121 -1.37 13.24 -14.68
CA GLY A 121 -0.48 12.15 -14.27
C GLY A 121 -1.18 11.11 -13.41
N THR A 122 -1.99 11.53 -12.43
CA THR A 122 -2.79 10.61 -11.61
C THR A 122 -3.81 9.87 -12.44
N VAL A 123 -4.58 10.54 -13.30
CA VAL A 123 -5.59 9.88 -14.13
C VAL A 123 -4.94 8.87 -15.08
N ALA A 124 -3.90 9.29 -15.80
CA ALA A 124 -3.16 8.41 -16.71
C ALA A 124 -2.50 7.23 -15.95
N GLY A 125 -1.89 7.51 -14.81
CA GLY A 125 -1.26 6.50 -13.96
C GLY A 125 -2.26 5.49 -13.40
N THR A 126 -3.45 5.93 -12.97
CA THR A 126 -4.52 5.04 -12.52
C THR A 126 -5.02 4.16 -13.66
N VAL A 127 -5.28 4.72 -14.84
CA VAL A 127 -5.71 3.95 -16.01
C VAL A 127 -4.67 2.89 -16.39
N LEU A 128 -3.40 3.29 -16.51
CA LEU A 128 -2.31 2.37 -16.81
C LEU A 128 -2.13 1.32 -15.70
N GLY A 129 -2.24 1.71 -14.44
CA GLY A 129 -2.14 0.81 -13.29
C GLY A 129 -3.25 -0.24 -13.28
N VAL A 130 -4.49 0.14 -13.60
CA VAL A 130 -5.62 -0.80 -13.71
C VAL A 130 -5.41 -1.76 -14.87
N ILE A 131 -4.99 -1.27 -16.04
CA ILE A 131 -4.69 -2.14 -17.19
C ILE A 131 -3.60 -3.15 -16.83
N LEU A 132 -2.49 -2.69 -16.25
CA LEU A 132 -1.39 -3.57 -15.84
C LEU A 132 -1.82 -4.57 -14.77
N ALA A 133 -2.65 -4.17 -13.80
CA ALA A 133 -3.15 -5.06 -12.77
C ALA A 133 -4.04 -6.17 -13.35
N LEU A 134 -4.84 -5.88 -14.37
CA LEU A 134 -5.70 -6.87 -15.04
C LEU A 134 -4.90 -7.82 -15.96
N THR A 135 -3.83 -7.32 -16.58
CA THR A 135 -3.00 -8.09 -17.53
C THR A 135 -1.76 -8.71 -16.88
N ILE A 136 -1.60 -8.62 -15.56
CA ILE A 136 -0.40 -9.10 -14.86
C ILE A 136 -0.15 -10.60 -15.08
N SER A 137 -1.21 -11.42 -15.09
CA SER A 137 -1.12 -12.87 -15.32
C SER A 137 -0.63 -13.20 -16.72
N ASP A 138 -1.09 -12.45 -17.73
CA ASP A 138 -0.66 -12.62 -19.12
C ASP A 138 0.79 -12.20 -19.30
N ILE A 139 1.21 -11.09 -18.68
CA ILE A 139 2.59 -10.59 -18.69
C ILE A 139 3.54 -11.64 -18.09
N ILE A 140 3.19 -12.20 -16.93
CA ILE A 140 3.99 -13.24 -16.27
C ILE A 140 4.05 -14.50 -17.15
N SER A 141 2.93 -14.93 -17.74
CA SER A 141 2.90 -16.11 -18.60
C SER A 141 3.74 -15.93 -19.86
N TRP A 142 3.71 -14.76 -20.48
CA TRP A 142 4.57 -14.41 -21.60
C TRP A 142 6.06 -14.45 -21.21
N PHE A 143 6.40 -13.85 -20.06
CA PHE A 143 7.78 -13.84 -19.56
C PHE A 143 8.31 -15.26 -19.27
N ASN A 144 7.48 -16.12 -18.69
CA ASN A 144 7.80 -17.53 -18.44
C ASN A 144 8.07 -18.29 -19.74
N ASN A 145 7.25 -18.08 -20.77
CA ASN A 145 7.43 -18.73 -22.07
C ASN A 145 8.70 -18.26 -22.80
N VAL A 146 9.07 -16.99 -22.64
CA VAL A 146 10.27 -16.40 -23.28
C VAL A 146 11.56 -16.79 -22.57
N LEU A 147 11.54 -16.86 -21.23
CA LEU A 147 12.74 -17.14 -20.42
C LEU A 147 12.85 -18.60 -19.98
N GLY A 148 11.85 -19.43 -20.26
CA GLY A 148 11.84 -20.85 -19.88
C GLY A 148 11.79 -21.09 -18.37
N LEU A 149 11.39 -20.09 -17.58
CA LEU A 149 11.28 -20.18 -16.13
C LEU A 149 9.86 -20.61 -15.75
N ASN A 150 9.69 -21.85 -15.26
CA ASN A 150 8.40 -22.35 -14.74
C ASN A 150 8.12 -21.79 -13.33
N LEU A 151 7.95 -20.47 -13.21
CA LEU A 151 7.76 -19.79 -11.91
C LEU A 151 6.48 -20.23 -11.18
N PHE A 152 5.49 -20.77 -11.91
CA PHE A 152 4.24 -21.26 -11.33
C PHE A 152 4.33 -22.68 -10.72
N ASP A 153 5.32 -23.49 -11.08
CA ASP A 153 5.50 -24.83 -10.46
C ASP A 153 6.07 -24.75 -9.04
N ALA A 154 6.70 -23.61 -8.69
CA ALA A 154 7.30 -23.39 -7.37
C ALA A 154 6.32 -22.78 -6.34
N TYR A 155 5.17 -22.25 -6.76
CA TYR A 155 4.19 -21.65 -5.87
C TYR A 155 3.05 -22.63 -5.54
N PHE A 156 3.16 -23.21 -4.34
CA PHE A 156 2.19 -24.11 -3.73
C PHE A 156 0.77 -23.49 -3.62
N VAL A 157 -0.09 -23.72 -4.61
CA VAL A 157 -1.56 -23.55 -4.50
C VAL A 157 -2.26 -24.91 -4.55
N HIS A 158 -1.56 -25.98 -4.13
CA HIS A 158 -2.11 -27.34 -4.11
C HIS A 158 -1.86 -28.03 -2.76
N TYR A 159 -2.26 -27.38 -1.66
CA TYR A 159 -2.36 -28.02 -0.34
C TYR A 159 -3.53 -27.44 0.47
N LEU A 160 -4.71 -27.38 -0.13
CA LEU A 160 -5.97 -27.33 0.59
C LEU A 160 -6.95 -28.28 -0.14
N PRO A 161 -7.45 -29.34 0.48
CA PRO A 161 -8.72 -29.92 0.05
C PRO A 161 -9.87 -28.93 0.24
#